data_AF-A0A0E3V0W5-F1
#
_entry.id   AF-A0A0E3V0W5-F1
#
_cell.length_a   1.000
_cell.length_b   1.000
_cell.length_c   1.000
_cell.angle_alpha   90.00
_cell.angle_beta   90.00
_cell.angle_gamma   90.00
#
_symmetry.space_group_name_H-M   'P 1'
#
loop_
_entity.id
_entity.type
_entity.pdbx_description
1 polymer ?
#
loop_
_entity_poly.entity_id
_entity_poly.type
_entity_poly.pdbx_seq_one_letter_code
_entity_poly.pdbx_strand_id
1 'polypeptide(L)'
;MKRLLPFLVSSLGLFLLACATPPSEFGVYRQSDGTVGVHAPKSAKETDAQAAAVEECKKLGKRGATIVETRKTVNDRFPMTYIFVCNTY
;
A
#
# COMPACT_ATOMS: atom_id res chain seq x y z
N MET A 1 -10.41 -39.98 21.83
CA MET A 1 -9.68 -38.74 21.51
C MET A 1 -8.80 -38.92 20.26
N LYS A 2 -9.38 -39.04 19.06
CA LYS A 2 -8.60 -39.29 17.81
C LYS A 2 -9.04 -38.43 16.61
N ARG A 3 -10.06 -37.59 16.77
CA ARG A 3 -10.64 -36.74 15.69
C ARG A 3 -10.54 -35.23 15.96
N LEU A 4 -9.94 -34.80 17.08
CA LEU A 4 -9.76 -33.37 17.40
C LEU A 4 -8.61 -32.72 16.61
N LEU A 5 -7.57 -33.48 16.29
CA LEU A 5 -6.38 -33.00 15.58
C LEU A 5 -6.68 -32.47 14.15
N PRO A 6 -7.50 -33.13 13.30
CA PRO A 6 -7.82 -32.60 11.97
C PRO A 6 -8.71 -31.35 12.00
N PHE A 7 -9.58 -31.21 13.00
CA PHE A 7 -10.41 -30.00 13.15
C PHE A 7 -9.58 -28.77 13.50
N LEU A 8 -8.55 -28.94 14.34
CA LEU A 8 -7.66 -27.86 14.74
C LEU A 8 -6.73 -27.39 13.61
N VAL A 9 -6.31 -28.32 12.73
CA VAL A 9 -5.49 -27.99 11.56
C VAL A 9 -6.31 -27.30 10.46
N SER A 10 -7.57 -27.68 10.30
CA SER A 10 -8.48 -27.08 9.31
C SER A 10 -8.82 -25.62 9.64
N SER A 11 -9.05 -25.29 10.92
CA SER A 11 -9.33 -23.91 11.32
C SER A 11 -8.14 -22.99 11.11
N LEU A 12 -6.90 -23.48 11.30
CA LEU A 12 -5.68 -22.69 11.11
C LEU A 12 -5.44 -22.32 9.63
N GLY A 13 -5.87 -23.17 8.69
CA GLY A 13 -5.76 -22.92 7.25
C GLY A 13 -6.62 -21.75 6.75
N LEU A 14 -7.82 -21.55 7.31
CA LEU A 14 -8.69 -20.44 6.92
C LEU A 14 -8.17 -19.08 7.41
N PHE A 15 -7.46 -19.03 8.55
CA PHE A 15 -6.89 -17.77 9.06
C PHE A 15 -5.76 -17.22 8.19
N LEU A 16 -5.03 -18.08 7.48
CA LEU A 16 -3.91 -17.65 6.62
C LEU A 16 -4.36 -17.00 5.30
N LEU A 17 -5.58 -17.28 4.83
CA LEU A 17 -6.14 -16.66 3.62
C LEU A 17 -6.62 -15.22 3.85
N ALA A 18 -6.93 -14.84 5.09
CA ALA A 18 -7.41 -13.50 5.43
C ALA A 18 -6.30 -12.43 5.51
N CYS A 19 -5.03 -12.84 5.47
CA CYS A 19 -3.86 -11.95 5.42
C CYS A 19 -3.32 -11.75 4.00
N ALA A 20 -4.04 -12.18 2.96
CA ALA A 20 -3.72 -11.82 1.59
C ALA A 20 -4.03 -10.33 1.41
N THR A 21 -3.07 -9.49 1.79
CA THR A 21 -3.07 -8.07 1.39
C THR A 21 -3.17 -8.09 -0.13
N PRO A 22 -4.24 -7.53 -0.74
CA PRO A 22 -4.32 -7.49 -2.18
C PRO A 22 -3.01 -6.88 -2.69
N PRO A 23 -2.34 -7.47 -3.69
CA PRO A 23 -1.12 -6.89 -4.23
C PRO A 23 -1.49 -5.47 -4.63
N SER A 24 -0.99 -4.48 -3.90
CA SER A 24 -1.27 -3.11 -4.27
C SER A 24 -0.70 -2.96 -5.68
N GLU A 25 -1.55 -2.62 -6.64
CA GLU A 25 -1.09 -2.25 -7.98
C GLU A 25 -0.21 -0.99 -7.91
N PHE A 26 -0.11 -0.38 -6.74
CA PHE A 26 0.75 0.74 -6.42
C PHE A 26 2.10 0.26 -5.86
N GLY A 27 3.18 0.75 -6.46
CA GLY A 27 4.52 0.60 -5.90
C GLY A 27 4.82 1.77 -4.97
N VAL A 28 4.76 1.55 -3.66
CA VAL A 28 5.01 2.62 -2.67
C VAL A 28 6.43 2.52 -2.12
N TYR A 29 7.11 3.66 -2.01
CA TYR A 29 8.46 3.75 -1.46
C TYR A 29 8.64 5.02 -0.64
N ARG A 30 9.57 5.00 0.32
CA ARG A 30 9.90 6.15 1.16
C ARG A 30 11.22 6.75 0.69
N GLN A 31 11.25 8.07 0.49
CA GLN A 31 12.47 8.81 0.24
C GLN A 31 13.14 9.27 1.54
N SER A 32 14.44 9.53 1.47
CA SER A 32 15.26 9.96 2.62
C SER A 32 14.88 11.33 3.16
N ASP A 33 14.22 12.16 2.35
CA ASP A 33 13.69 13.49 2.69
C ASP A 33 12.38 13.43 3.50
N GLY A 34 11.83 12.23 3.74
CA GLY A 34 10.58 12.04 4.47
C GLY A 34 9.32 12.06 3.60
N THR A 35 9.48 12.12 2.27
CA THR A 35 8.37 11.97 1.32
C THR A 35 8.09 10.50 1.00
N VAL A 36 6.86 10.24 0.53
CA VAL A 36 6.38 8.92 0.11
C VAL A 36 6.06 8.97 -1.37
N GLY A 37 6.77 8.20 -2.17
CA GLY A 37 6.51 8.03 -3.59
C GLY A 37 5.58 6.86 -3.86
N VAL A 38 4.61 7.06 -4.75
CA VAL A 38 3.64 6.06 -5.18
C VAL A 38 3.67 5.95 -6.69
N HIS A 39 4.16 4.83 -7.19
CA HIS A 39 4.05 4.43 -8.58
C HIS A 39 2.62 3.95 -8.85
N ALA A 40 1.94 4.58 -9.81
CA ALA A 40 0.55 4.31 -10.12
C ALA A 40 0.40 3.76 -11.55
N PRO A 41 -0.47 2.76 -11.76
CA PRO A 41 -0.82 2.27 -13.08
C PRO A 41 -1.64 3.33 -13.84
N LYS A 42 -1.71 3.20 -15.17
CA LYS A 42 -2.36 4.18 -16.05
C LYS A 42 -3.84 4.45 -15.72
N SER A 43 -4.53 3.45 -15.18
CA SER A 43 -5.94 3.49 -14.82
C SER A 43 -6.22 4.04 -13.42
N ALA A 44 -5.19 4.22 -12.59
CA ALA A 44 -5.38 4.62 -11.20
C ALA A 44 -5.63 6.12 -11.06
N LYS A 45 -6.53 6.46 -10.12
CA LYS A 45 -6.78 7.85 -9.74
C LYS A 45 -5.76 8.30 -8.72
N GLU A 46 -5.52 9.61 -8.68
CA GLU A 46 -4.67 10.23 -7.65
C GLU A 46 -5.18 9.94 -6.23
N THR A 47 -6.50 9.81 -6.04
CA THR A 47 -7.12 9.43 -4.76
C THR A 47 -6.67 8.06 -4.26
N ASP A 48 -6.47 7.12 -5.18
CA ASP A 48 -6.08 5.75 -4.85
C ASP A 48 -4.60 5.71 -4.47
N ALA A 49 -3.78 6.47 -5.21
CA ALA A 49 -2.38 6.68 -4.87
C ALA A 49 -2.22 7.40 -3.52
N GLN A 50 -3.10 8.37 -3.22
CA GLN A 50 -3.11 9.07 -1.95
C GLN A 50 -3.49 8.12 -0.80
N ALA A 51 -4.47 7.24 -0.98
CA ALA A 51 -4.81 6.24 0.03
C ALA A 51 -3.62 5.32 0.34
N ALA A 52 -2.89 4.87 -0.69
CA ALA A 52 -1.67 4.09 -0.51
C ALA A 52 -0.57 4.88 0.24
N ALA A 53 -0.41 6.18 -0.07
CA ALA A 53 0.52 7.04 0.65
C ALA A 53 0.12 7.26 2.12
N VAL A 54 -1.18 7.42 2.41
CA VAL A 54 -1.70 7.59 3.77
C VAL A 54 -1.38 6.36 4.64
N GLU A 55 -1.52 5.15 4.10
CA GLU A 55 -1.15 3.93 4.82
C GLU A 55 0.34 3.87 5.18
N GLU A 56 1.23 4.34 4.30
CA GLU A 56 2.65 4.46 4.65
C GLU A 56 2.91 5.61 5.64
N CYS A 57 2.24 6.75 5.49
CA CYS A 57 2.36 7.87 6.42
C CYS A 57 1.88 7.49 7.84
N LYS A 58 0.86 6.62 7.96
CA LYS A 58 0.40 6.07 9.25
C LYS A 58 1.49 5.28 9.96
N LYS A 59 2.32 4.53 9.24
CA LYS A 59 3.48 3.82 9.83
C LYS A 59 4.53 4.79 10.41
N LEU A 60 4.55 6.04 9.93
CA LEU A 60 5.41 7.12 10.43
C LEU A 60 4.74 7.94 11.55
N GLY A 61 3.53 7.56 12.00
CA GLY A 61 2.76 8.31 12.99
C GLY A 61 2.08 9.57 12.46
N LYS A 62 1.95 9.70 11.12
CA LYS A 62 1.27 10.81 10.43
C LYS A 62 -0.11 10.35 9.94
N ARG A 63 -1.08 11.26 9.81
CA ARG A 63 -2.48 10.89 9.50
C ARG A 63 -2.89 11.16 8.05
N GLY A 64 -2.20 12.06 7.38
CA GLY A 64 -2.48 12.44 6.01
C GLY A 64 -1.26 12.38 5.11
N ALA A 65 -1.54 12.44 3.81
CA ALA A 65 -0.56 12.53 2.75
C ALA A 65 -1.05 13.60 1.76
N THR A 66 -0.20 14.58 1.46
CA THR A 66 -0.51 15.66 0.49
C THR A 66 0.44 15.56 -0.67
N ILE A 67 -0.12 15.61 -1.88
CA ILE A 67 0.66 15.53 -3.11
C ILE A 67 1.54 16.78 -3.26
N VAL A 68 2.81 16.55 -3.54
CA VAL A 68 3.81 17.60 -3.76
C VAL A 68 4.26 17.61 -5.21
N GLU A 69 4.41 16.43 -5.80
CA GLU A 69 4.90 16.32 -7.16
C GLU A 69 4.27 15.14 -7.89
N THR A 70 3.97 15.35 -9.17
CA THR A 70 3.54 14.32 -10.10
C THR A 70 4.57 14.19 -11.21
N ARG A 71 5.21 13.03 -11.34
CA ARG A 71 6.17 12.74 -12.40
C ARG A 71 5.68 11.63 -13.31
N LYS A 72 5.88 11.80 -14.61
CA LYS A 72 5.73 10.72 -15.59
C LYS A 72 6.97 9.83 -15.53
N THR A 73 6.79 8.52 -15.63
CA THR A 73 7.90 7.58 -15.74
C THR A 73 7.98 7.02 -17.16
N VAL A 74 9.14 6.45 -17.49
CA VAL A 74 9.35 5.70 -18.73
C VAL A 74 8.83 4.25 -18.65
N ASN A 75 8.27 3.83 -17.50
CA ASN A 75 7.76 2.48 -17.30
C ASN A 75 6.30 2.40 -17.75
N ASP A 76 6.02 1.59 -18.77
CA ASP A 76 4.67 1.39 -19.29
C ASP A 76 3.70 0.81 -18.26
N ARG A 77 4.20 0.05 -17.28
CA ARG A 77 3.40 -0.50 -16.18
C ARG A 77 2.97 0.56 -15.17
N PHE A 78 3.84 1.54 -14.91
CA PHE A 78 3.60 2.61 -13.93
C PHE A 78 3.92 3.97 -14.53
N PRO A 79 3.09 4.47 -15.48
CA PRO A 79 3.40 5.67 -16.23
C PRO A 79 3.42 6.93 -15.36
N MET A 80 2.87 6.87 -14.14
CA MET A 80 2.79 7.99 -13.21
C MET A 80 3.42 7.64 -11.88
N THR A 81 4.13 8.60 -11.30
CA THR A 81 4.62 8.56 -9.92
C THR A 81 4.14 9.81 -9.20
N TYR A 82 3.52 9.62 -8.06
CA TYR A 82 3.06 10.70 -7.20
C TYR A 82 3.94 10.74 -5.94
N ILE A 83 4.49 11.90 -5.64
CA ILE A 83 5.27 12.16 -4.43
C ILE A 83 4.35 12.86 -3.44
N PHE A 84 4.24 12.29 -2.25
CA PHE A 84 3.44 12.82 -1.16
C PHE A 84 4.32 13.21 0.03
N VAL A 85 3.99 14.31 0.69
CA VAL A 85 4.48 14.64 2.02
C VAL A 85 3.49 14.12 3.05
N CYS A 86 4.01 13.42 4.05
CA CYS A 86 3.22 13.00 5.20
C CYS A 86 2.95 14.18 6.14
N ASN A 87 1.68 14.41 6.46
CA ASN A 87 1.25 15.46 7.37
C ASN A 87 0.32 14.91 8.47
N THR A 88 0.03 15.75 9.47
CA THR A 88 -0.76 15.37 10.65
C THR A 88 -2.25 15.64 10.51
N TYR A 89 -2.70 16.18 9.39
CA TYR A 89 -4.08 16.62 9.15
C TYR A 89 -4.91 15.56 8.45
#